data_AF-A0A016UG20-F1
#
_entry.id   AF-A0A016UG20-F1
#
_cell.length_a   1.000
_cell.length_b   1.000
_cell.length_c   1.000
_cell.angle_alpha   90.00
_cell.angle_beta   90.00
_cell.angle_gamma   90.00
#
_symmetry.space_group_name_H-M   'P 1'
#
loop_
_entity.id
_entity.type
_entity.pdbx_description
1 polymer ?
#
loop_
_entity_poly.entity_id
_entity_poly.type
_entity_poly.pdbx_seq_one_letter_code
_entity_poly.pdbx_strand_id
1 'polypeptide(L)'
;MGFSIFGLLSKDDWIYTGILISSFLISWILRLQKNPYLLANAGGPIGFAMALIVLGRKIFYSIPMALFVAFCIKFAPNKQLTAIVFVSSFVYLMVIRYLHYFLDVDELASQANVVQLIMTLRVIGLAFEVSDFRHVKAHPESVTKPKRFLEAEPSFLEILNYFYHFAGLFTGPYYTYQMLLDSQDPVLISKWSPVPEIRERALRLCWSVPLFIIFNKLYPLDGLRSDAVWEMSFPYRMLYAAAVFVVFRTRVYSAWAVAESMCVTLGLGIYPADSKPRTVVGPTDLVKFKELKGRPDITYNSEAIVNLDIPAIEMSEGFRSGIRAWNKSVQSWLALYVHSRANRMYRVELTMFVSALWHGTYAGYFMSFLIVPMCASVEDIIFKYIPVDPVTKQRPAWFRYLYLFTLRFRGFDMLATGFLLKNFHDTHRFWSSLYYWLLVVTLPIYIFDKIYTLRKKSRTKKEL
;
A
#
# COMPACT_ATOMS: atom_id res chain seq x y z
N MET A 1 34.33 -19.23 10.50
CA MET A 1 33.41 -18.17 10.97
C MET A 1 32.02 -18.76 11.08
N GLY A 2 31.50 -18.89 12.31
CA GLY A 2 30.20 -19.49 12.57
C GLY A 2 29.07 -18.70 11.91
N PHE A 3 28.16 -19.40 11.24
CA PHE A 3 26.99 -18.83 10.58
C PHE A 3 25.95 -18.46 11.65
N SER A 4 26.11 -17.30 12.30
CA SER A 4 25.09 -16.81 13.23
C SER A 4 23.97 -16.16 12.43
N ILE A 5 22.84 -16.85 12.31
CA ILE A 5 21.60 -16.32 11.70
C ILE A 5 21.18 -15.00 12.38
N PHE A 6 21.46 -14.88 13.68
CA PHE A 6 21.16 -13.69 14.47
C PHE A 6 21.95 -12.44 14.04
N GLY A 7 23.11 -12.61 13.40
CA GLY A 7 23.91 -11.50 12.85
C GLY A 7 23.50 -11.03 11.45
N LEU A 8 22.54 -11.70 10.80
CA LEU A 8 22.11 -11.38 9.42
C LEU A 8 20.95 -10.37 9.34
N LEU A 9 20.29 -10.12 10.47
CA LEU A 9 19.12 -9.24 10.58
C LEU A 9 19.39 -8.14 11.60
N SER A 10 18.86 -6.95 11.34
CA SER A 10 18.97 -5.83 12.29
C SER A 10 18.12 -6.07 13.54
N LYS A 11 18.40 -5.34 14.62
CA LYS A 11 17.55 -5.37 15.83
C LYS A 11 16.09 -5.04 15.51
N ASP A 12 15.86 -4.08 14.61
CA ASP A 12 14.53 -3.69 14.16
C ASP A 12 13.82 -4.80 13.38
N ASP A 13 14.55 -5.58 12.59
CA ASP A 13 14.00 -6.75 11.87
C ASP A 13 13.51 -7.83 12.83
N TRP A 14 14.26 -8.09 13.90
CA TRP A 14 13.85 -9.05 14.93
C TRP A 14 12.62 -8.59 15.70
N ILE A 15 12.56 -7.31 16.08
CA ILE A 15 11.38 -6.72 16.71
C ILE A 15 10.16 -6.87 15.80
N TYR A 16 10.30 -6.51 14.52
CA TYR A 16 9.22 -6.59 13.54
C TYR A 16 8.74 -8.02 13.30
N THR A 17 9.68 -8.96 13.21
CA THR A 17 9.39 -10.39 13.07
C THR A 17 8.62 -10.90 14.29
N GLY A 18 9.02 -10.51 15.50
CA GLY A 18 8.31 -10.85 16.74
C GLY A 18 6.87 -10.33 16.76
N ILE A 19 6.65 -9.09 16.29
CA ILE A 19 5.30 -8.48 16.19
C ILE A 19 4.43 -9.27 15.19
N LEU A 20 4.98 -9.61 14.03
CA LEU A 20 4.24 -10.37 13.01
C LEU A 20 3.87 -11.77 13.47
N ILE A 21 4.82 -12.50 14.07
CA ILE A 21 4.58 -13.85 14.58
C ILE A 21 3.57 -13.81 15.73
N SER A 22 3.73 -12.91 16.71
CA SER A 22 2.78 -12.78 17.82
C SER A 22 1.38 -12.40 17.32
N SER A 23 1.26 -11.46 16.38
CA SER A 23 -0.03 -11.10 15.77
C SER A 23 -0.68 -12.29 15.08
N PHE A 24 0.08 -13.08 14.32
CA PHE A 24 -0.42 -14.28 13.67
C PHE A 24 -0.88 -15.34 14.67
N LEU A 25 -0.10 -15.58 15.74
CA LEU A 25 -0.49 -16.51 16.81
C LEU A 25 -1.76 -16.05 17.54
N ILE A 26 -1.86 -14.77 17.88
CA ILE A 26 -3.06 -14.19 18.51
C ILE A 26 -4.29 -14.35 17.59
N SER A 27 -4.13 -14.19 16.28
CA SER A 27 -5.23 -14.41 15.33
C SER A 27 -5.78 -15.83 15.39
N TRP A 28 -4.91 -16.84 15.56
CA TRP A 28 -5.32 -18.22 15.75
C TRP A 28 -5.99 -18.45 17.10
N ILE A 29 -5.44 -17.89 18.18
CA ILE A 29 -6.04 -17.99 19.51
C ILE A 29 -7.48 -17.47 19.48
N LEU A 30 -7.71 -16.29 18.89
CA LEU A 30 -9.05 -15.70 18.75
C LEU A 30 -9.97 -16.57 17.88
N ARG A 31 -9.49 -17.06 16.74
CA ARG A 31 -10.28 -17.93 15.85
C ARG A 31 -10.71 -19.21 16.56
N LEU A 32 -9.80 -19.84 17.32
CA LEU A 32 -10.05 -21.10 18.02
C LEU A 32 -11.07 -20.98 19.14
N GLN A 33 -11.27 -19.79 19.73
CA GLN A 33 -12.33 -19.56 20.71
C GLN A 33 -13.74 -19.74 20.11
N LYS A 34 -13.89 -19.61 18.78
CA LYS A 34 -15.19 -19.65 18.07
C LYS A 34 -16.27 -18.75 18.70
N ASN A 35 -15.84 -17.68 19.38
CA ASN A 35 -16.72 -16.76 20.08
C ASN A 35 -16.89 -15.48 19.24
N PRO A 36 -18.08 -15.22 18.67
CA PRO A 36 -18.33 -14.05 17.83
C PRO A 36 -18.08 -12.73 18.57
N TYR A 37 -18.39 -12.67 19.86
CA TYR A 37 -18.19 -11.47 20.66
C TYR A 37 -16.72 -11.12 20.81
N LEU A 38 -15.86 -12.12 21.08
CA LEU A 38 -14.41 -11.90 21.17
C LEU A 38 -13.84 -11.49 19.81
N LEU A 39 -14.27 -12.12 18.71
CA LEU A 39 -13.78 -11.77 17.38
C LEU A 39 -14.17 -10.33 16.99
N ALA A 40 -15.36 -9.89 17.37
CA ALA A 40 -15.84 -8.53 17.09
C ALA A 40 -15.15 -7.46 17.94
N ASN A 41 -14.88 -7.74 19.22
CA ASN A 41 -14.53 -6.68 20.19
C ASN A 41 -13.11 -6.76 20.76
N ALA A 42 -12.41 -7.90 20.67
CA ALA A 42 -11.08 -8.04 21.28
C ALA A 42 -9.96 -7.44 20.42
N GLY A 43 -10.18 -7.30 19.11
CA GLY A 43 -9.12 -6.93 18.17
C GLY A 43 -8.48 -5.56 18.44
N GLY A 44 -9.28 -4.56 18.81
CA GLY A 44 -8.82 -3.21 19.16
C GLY A 44 -8.05 -3.15 20.47
N PRO A 45 -8.60 -3.64 21.60
CA PRO A 45 -7.88 -3.72 22.87
C PRO A 45 -6.55 -4.48 22.75
N ILE A 46 -6.54 -5.60 22.03
CA ILE A 46 -5.31 -6.37 21.75
C ILE A 46 -4.31 -5.51 20.97
N GLY A 47 -4.73 -4.87 19.87
CA GLY A 47 -3.81 -4.08 19.07
C GLY A 47 -3.28 -2.84 19.79
N PHE A 48 -4.10 -2.20 20.62
CA PHE A 48 -3.66 -1.13 21.51
C PHE A 48 -2.64 -1.63 22.54
N ALA A 49 -2.89 -2.78 23.19
CA ALA A 49 -1.95 -3.38 24.14
C ALA A 49 -0.62 -3.76 23.47
N MET A 50 -0.67 -4.38 22.28
CA MET A 50 0.53 -4.67 21.48
C MET A 50 1.29 -3.40 21.12
N ALA A 51 0.58 -2.35 20.70
CA ALA A 51 1.21 -1.08 20.35
C ALA A 51 1.83 -0.40 21.58
N LEU A 52 1.22 -0.52 22.75
CA LEU A 52 1.76 0.00 24.01
C LEU A 52 3.05 -0.75 24.41
N ILE A 53 3.08 -2.08 24.24
CA ILE A 53 4.27 -2.91 24.51
C ILE A 53 5.41 -2.55 23.56
N VAL A 54 5.11 -2.41 22.27
CA VAL A 54 6.13 -2.17 21.23
C VAL A 54 6.63 -0.73 21.21
N LEU A 55 5.71 0.24 21.34
CA LEU A 55 6.02 1.67 21.18
C LEU A 55 6.26 2.38 22.51
N GLY A 56 5.87 1.78 23.63
CA GLY A 56 5.86 2.44 24.93
C GLY A 56 5.04 3.74 24.88
N ARG A 57 5.62 4.82 25.40
CA ARG A 57 5.00 6.16 25.40
C ARG A 57 4.74 6.71 23.97
N LYS A 58 5.40 6.20 22.93
CA LYS A 58 5.21 6.73 21.57
C LYS A 58 3.83 6.39 20.98
N ILE A 59 3.06 5.48 21.59
CA ILE A 59 1.65 5.24 21.20
C ILE A 59 0.77 6.48 21.40
N PHE A 60 1.11 7.35 22.36
CA PHE A 60 0.33 8.55 22.67
C PHE A 60 0.29 9.56 21.51
N TYR A 61 1.18 9.43 20.51
CA TYR A 61 1.09 10.19 19.27
C TYR A 61 -0.07 9.74 18.36
N SER A 62 -0.75 8.62 18.61
CA SER A 62 -1.88 8.16 17.77
C SER A 62 -3.24 8.50 18.37
N ILE A 63 -3.32 8.60 19.69
CA ILE A 63 -4.57 8.75 20.44
C ILE A 63 -5.29 10.07 20.13
N PRO A 64 -4.61 11.25 20.07
CA PRO A 64 -5.28 12.51 19.77
C PRO A 64 -6.01 12.47 18.43
N MET A 65 -5.39 11.92 17.39
CA MET A 65 -6.02 11.78 16.08
C MET A 65 -7.17 10.78 16.10
N ALA A 66 -7.02 9.64 16.77
CA ALA A 66 -8.08 8.64 16.91
C ALA A 66 -9.33 9.24 17.58
N LEU A 67 -9.16 9.95 18.70
CA LEU A 67 -10.26 10.60 19.43
C LEU A 67 -10.86 11.76 18.64
N PHE A 68 -10.02 12.59 18.00
CA PHE A 68 -10.48 13.69 17.15
C PHE A 68 -11.39 13.16 16.04
N VAL A 69 -10.97 12.13 15.30
CA VAL A 69 -11.80 11.59 14.21
C VAL A 69 -13.04 10.90 14.74
N ALA A 70 -12.95 10.15 15.85
CA ALA A 70 -14.13 9.55 16.47
C ALA A 70 -15.18 10.61 16.87
N PHE A 71 -14.72 11.75 17.40
CA PHE A 71 -15.56 12.91 17.68
C PHE A 71 -16.13 13.55 16.40
N CYS A 72 -15.31 13.80 15.39
CA CYS A 72 -15.77 14.35 14.10
C CYS A 72 -16.82 13.44 13.45
N ILE A 73 -16.61 12.12 13.46
CA ILE A 73 -17.59 11.16 12.95
C ILE A 73 -18.92 11.37 13.66
N LYS A 74 -18.96 11.56 14.98
CA LYS A 74 -20.23 11.72 15.71
C LYS A 74 -20.89 13.07 15.56
N PHE A 75 -20.12 14.16 15.48
CA PHE A 75 -20.69 15.51 15.64
C PHE A 75 -20.50 16.43 14.44
N ALA A 76 -19.59 16.12 13.50
CA ALA A 76 -19.36 17.00 12.36
C ALA A 76 -20.47 16.89 11.29
N PRO A 77 -20.84 18.02 10.64
CA PRO A 77 -21.76 17.99 9.50
C PRO A 77 -21.23 17.15 8.34
N ASN A 78 -22.11 16.38 7.69
CA ASN A 78 -21.71 15.44 6.65
C ASN A 78 -20.92 16.08 5.49
N LYS A 79 -21.30 17.30 5.09
CA LYS A 79 -20.65 18.04 4.00
C LYS A 79 -19.18 18.35 4.26
N GLN A 80 -18.77 18.47 5.53
CA GLN A 80 -17.42 18.87 5.92
C GLN A 80 -16.59 17.73 6.49
N LEU A 81 -17.23 16.66 6.98
CA LEU A 81 -16.59 15.54 7.68
C LEU A 81 -15.34 15.02 6.96
N THR A 82 -15.48 14.66 5.69
CA THR A 82 -14.38 14.03 4.92
C THR A 82 -13.23 15.01 4.67
N ALA A 83 -13.52 16.28 4.38
CA ALA A 83 -12.51 17.30 4.17
C ALA A 83 -11.73 17.62 5.47
N ILE A 84 -12.45 17.82 6.58
CA ILE A 84 -11.86 18.08 7.90
C ILE A 84 -10.92 16.93 8.28
N VAL A 85 -11.41 15.69 8.23
CA VAL A 85 -10.62 14.50 8.62
C VAL A 85 -9.44 14.30 7.70
N PHE A 86 -9.61 14.46 6.38
CA PHE A 86 -8.51 14.28 5.42
C PHE A 86 -7.39 15.30 5.67
N VAL A 87 -7.73 16.59 5.73
CA VAL A 87 -6.73 17.66 5.92
C VAL A 87 -6.08 17.56 7.29
N SER A 88 -6.86 17.40 8.36
CA SER A 88 -6.30 17.32 9.71
C SER A 88 -5.41 16.10 9.91
N SER A 89 -5.74 14.95 9.29
CA SER A 89 -4.92 13.73 9.39
C SER A 89 -3.55 13.93 8.75
N PHE A 90 -3.48 14.51 7.54
CA PHE A 90 -2.19 14.79 6.90
C PHE A 90 -1.41 15.89 7.61
N VAL A 91 -2.07 16.95 8.07
CA VAL A 91 -1.41 18.02 8.86
C VAL A 91 -0.81 17.44 10.14
N TYR A 92 -1.57 16.64 10.88
CA TYR A 92 -1.10 15.99 12.10
C TYR A 92 0.07 15.03 11.82
N LEU A 93 -0.02 14.24 10.76
CA LEU A 93 1.06 13.35 10.32
C LEU A 93 2.36 14.14 10.05
N MET A 94 2.28 15.36 9.52
CA MET A 94 3.45 16.24 9.38
C MET A 94 3.92 16.78 10.74
N VAL A 95 3.01 17.27 11.57
CA VAL A 95 3.33 17.84 12.89
C VAL A 95 4.10 16.83 13.75
N ILE A 96 3.64 15.57 13.84
CA ILE A 96 4.31 14.56 14.67
C ILE A 96 5.70 14.18 14.15
N ARG A 97 5.97 14.33 12.85
CA ARG A 97 7.28 14.07 12.26
C ARG A 97 8.27 15.20 12.55
N TYR A 98 7.79 16.44 12.60
CA TYR A 98 8.60 17.62 12.91
C TYR A 98 8.60 18.02 14.38
N LEU A 99 7.87 17.30 15.24
CA LEU A 99 7.69 17.68 16.65
C LEU A 99 9.01 17.84 17.40
N HIS A 100 10.00 16.98 17.11
CA HIS A 100 11.34 17.00 17.70
C HIS A 100 12.16 18.26 17.37
N TYR A 101 11.77 19.04 16.35
CA TYR A 101 12.40 20.34 16.08
C TYR A 101 11.83 21.47 16.92
N PHE A 102 10.61 21.29 17.45
CA PHE A 102 9.89 22.32 18.21
C PHE A 102 9.85 22.04 19.70
N LEU A 103 9.95 20.77 20.10
CA LEU A 103 9.91 20.29 21.48
C LEU A 103 11.10 19.37 21.75
N ASP A 104 11.51 19.29 23.01
CA ASP A 104 12.56 18.37 23.48
C ASP A 104 12.02 16.93 23.56
N VAL A 105 11.84 16.31 22.39
CA VAL A 105 11.38 14.93 22.22
C VAL A 105 12.20 14.25 21.12
N ASP A 106 12.36 12.93 21.23
CA ASP A 106 13.02 12.16 20.16
C ASP A 106 12.27 12.26 18.82
N GLU A 107 13.02 12.12 17.72
CA GLU A 107 12.44 11.86 16.41
C GLU A 107 11.49 10.64 16.46
N LEU A 108 10.40 10.73 15.69
CA LEU A 108 9.37 9.70 15.66
C LEU A 108 9.98 8.35 15.25
N ALA A 109 9.93 7.38 16.17
CA ALA A 109 10.46 6.05 15.94
C ALA A 109 9.84 5.40 14.69
N SER A 110 10.64 4.61 13.97
CA SER A 110 10.23 3.91 12.74
C SER A 110 8.92 3.12 12.91
N GLN A 111 8.82 2.36 14.00
CA GLN A 111 7.63 1.54 14.33
C GLN A 111 6.40 2.41 14.63
N ALA A 112 6.59 3.54 15.32
CA ALA A 112 5.52 4.48 15.60
C ALA A 112 5.01 5.13 14.30
N ASN A 113 5.92 5.50 13.39
CA ASN A 113 5.54 6.02 12.07
C ASN A 113 4.69 5.01 11.29
N VAL A 114 5.02 3.72 11.30
CA VAL A 114 4.21 2.71 10.60
C VAL A 114 2.78 2.63 11.14
N VAL A 115 2.59 2.68 12.47
CA VAL A 115 1.25 2.74 13.06
C VAL A 115 0.51 4.00 12.60
N GLN A 116 1.17 5.16 12.55
CA GLN A 116 0.56 6.41 12.07
C GLN A 116 0.16 6.34 10.59
N LEU A 117 0.96 5.67 9.75
CA LEU A 117 0.63 5.44 8.35
C LEU A 117 -0.68 4.67 8.21
N ILE A 118 -0.85 3.56 8.94
CA ILE A 118 -2.07 2.74 8.88
C ILE A 118 -3.26 3.47 9.52
N MET A 119 -3.06 4.15 10.65
CA MET A 119 -4.08 4.97 11.30
C MET A 119 -4.62 6.02 10.34
N THR A 120 -3.75 6.74 9.62
CA THR A 120 -4.14 7.74 8.62
C THR A 120 -5.10 7.15 7.56
N LEU A 121 -4.82 5.93 7.07
CA LEU A 121 -5.70 5.28 6.09
C LEU A 121 -7.05 4.88 6.69
N ARG A 122 -7.06 4.34 7.92
CA ARG A 122 -8.26 3.91 8.64
C ARG A 122 -9.18 5.07 8.99
N VAL A 123 -8.64 6.13 9.59
CA VAL A 123 -9.43 7.28 10.06
C VAL A 123 -10.10 8.02 8.90
N ILE A 124 -9.36 8.24 7.80
CA ILE A 124 -9.90 8.85 6.59
C ILE A 124 -10.90 7.91 5.90
N GLY A 125 -10.55 6.63 5.75
CA GLY A 125 -11.41 5.64 5.11
C GLY A 125 -12.77 5.53 5.80
N LEU A 126 -12.78 5.42 7.13
CA LEU A 126 -14.02 5.35 7.90
C LEU A 126 -14.84 6.64 7.79
N ALA A 127 -14.21 7.82 7.80
CA ALA A 127 -14.92 9.08 7.61
C ALA A 127 -15.64 9.14 6.26
N PHE A 128 -15.04 8.58 5.19
CA PHE A 128 -15.71 8.43 3.90
C PHE A 128 -16.84 7.39 3.93
N GLU A 129 -16.64 6.22 4.55
CA GLU A 129 -17.70 5.20 4.67
C GLU A 129 -18.93 5.74 5.41
N VAL A 130 -18.73 6.47 6.51
CA VAL A 130 -19.81 7.12 7.27
C VAL A 130 -20.46 8.24 6.46
N SER A 131 -19.65 9.04 5.75
CA SER A 131 -20.18 10.16 4.96
C SER A 131 -21.06 9.69 3.80
N ASP A 132 -20.62 8.64 3.11
CA ASP A 132 -21.37 7.97 2.05
C ASP A 132 -22.67 7.38 2.61
N PHE A 133 -22.62 6.71 3.76
CA PHE A 133 -23.80 6.18 4.45
C PHE A 133 -24.83 7.29 4.77
N ARG A 134 -24.38 8.38 5.40
CA ARG A 134 -25.23 9.54 5.74
C ARG A 134 -25.88 10.16 4.49
N HIS A 135 -25.10 10.29 3.42
CA HIS A 135 -25.59 10.86 2.17
C HIS A 135 -26.70 10.01 1.58
N VAL A 136 -26.49 8.70 1.45
CA VAL A 136 -27.48 7.77 0.89
C VAL A 136 -28.71 7.64 1.77
N LYS A 137 -28.54 7.64 3.09
CA LYS A 137 -29.68 7.64 4.02
C LYS A 137 -30.57 8.87 3.86
N ALA A 138 -29.97 10.04 3.59
CA ALA A 138 -30.70 11.28 3.37
C ALA A 138 -31.26 11.42 1.94
N HIS A 139 -30.57 10.83 0.94
CA HIS A 139 -30.91 10.91 -0.49
C HIS A 139 -30.86 9.52 -1.14
N PRO A 140 -31.81 8.60 -0.85
CA PRO A 140 -31.79 7.25 -1.39
C PRO A 140 -31.80 7.19 -2.92
N GLU A 141 -32.42 8.16 -3.57
CA GLU A 141 -32.52 8.33 -5.03
C GLU A 141 -31.18 8.62 -5.70
N SER A 142 -30.17 9.08 -4.95
CA SER A 142 -28.83 9.34 -5.49
C SER A 142 -28.07 8.07 -5.89
N VAL A 143 -28.54 6.90 -5.47
CA VAL A 143 -27.89 5.62 -5.75
C VAL A 143 -28.30 5.10 -7.12
N THR A 144 -27.54 5.48 -8.15
CA THR A 144 -27.78 5.03 -9.53
C THR A 144 -27.14 3.68 -9.85
N LYS A 145 -26.17 3.23 -9.04
CA LYS A 145 -25.44 1.97 -9.23
C LYS A 145 -25.34 1.23 -7.90
N PRO A 146 -25.44 -0.12 -7.92
CA PRO A 146 -25.27 -0.91 -6.71
C PRO A 146 -23.86 -0.69 -6.15
N LYS A 147 -23.81 -0.04 -4.99
CA LYS A 147 -22.61 0.16 -4.18
C LYS A 147 -22.94 -0.29 -2.76
N ARG A 148 -21.94 -0.87 -2.10
CA ARG A 148 -22.07 -1.28 -0.70
C ARG A 148 -21.86 -0.07 0.21
N PHE A 149 -22.74 0.09 1.18
CA PHE A 149 -22.69 1.12 2.22
C PHE A 149 -22.77 0.44 3.59
N LEU A 150 -22.38 1.17 4.64
CA LEU A 150 -22.62 0.74 6.02
C LEU A 150 -24.13 0.58 6.26
N GLU A 151 -24.50 -0.31 7.17
CA GLU A 151 -25.90 -0.50 7.57
C GLU A 151 -26.28 0.40 8.76
N ALA A 152 -25.31 0.69 9.63
CA ALA A 152 -25.46 1.55 10.79
C ALA A 152 -24.19 2.39 11.02
N GLU A 153 -24.33 3.51 11.74
CA GLU A 153 -23.15 4.27 12.18
C GLU A 153 -22.46 3.57 13.35
N PRO A 154 -21.13 3.44 13.34
CA PRO A 154 -20.41 2.80 14.43
C PRO A 154 -20.46 3.65 15.70
N SER A 155 -20.63 3.01 16.85
CA SER A 155 -20.44 3.61 18.18
C SER A 155 -18.99 4.05 18.40
N PHE A 156 -18.76 4.87 19.43
CA PHE A 156 -17.41 5.36 19.75
C PHE A 156 -16.42 4.22 20.02
N LEU A 157 -16.86 3.17 20.72
CA LEU A 157 -16.03 2.01 21.01
C LEU A 157 -15.75 1.18 19.76
N GLU A 158 -16.70 1.03 18.85
CA GLU A 158 -16.48 0.34 17.58
C GLU A 158 -15.49 1.08 16.67
N ILE A 159 -15.54 2.42 16.67
CA ILE A 159 -14.57 3.27 15.96
C ILE A 159 -13.16 3.02 16.51
N LEU A 160 -12.97 3.11 17.82
CA LEU A 160 -11.67 2.87 18.45
C LEU A 160 -11.19 1.43 18.27
N ASN A 161 -12.11 0.46 18.34
CA ASN A 161 -11.82 -0.95 18.09
C ASN A 161 -11.29 -1.16 16.67
N TYR A 162 -11.90 -0.53 15.66
CA TYR A 162 -11.43 -0.59 14.29
C TYR A 162 -10.08 0.11 14.10
N PHE A 163 -9.92 1.33 14.64
CA PHE A 163 -8.68 2.08 14.51
C PHE A 163 -7.48 1.31 15.06
N TYR A 164 -7.61 0.73 16.25
CA TYR A 164 -6.55 -0.04 16.89
C TYR A 164 -6.59 -1.54 16.63
N HIS A 165 -7.44 -2.02 15.70
CA HIS A 165 -7.54 -3.45 15.42
C HIS A 165 -6.17 -4.02 15.02
N PHE A 166 -5.66 -5.01 15.76
CA PHE A 166 -4.27 -5.49 15.61
C PHE A 166 -3.94 -6.01 14.20
N ALA A 167 -4.90 -6.70 13.57
CA ALA A 167 -4.73 -7.17 12.20
C ALA A 167 -4.45 -5.98 11.28
N GLY A 168 -3.29 -5.98 10.62
CA GLY A 168 -2.87 -4.90 9.74
C GLY A 168 -2.34 -3.62 10.40
N LEU A 169 -2.36 -3.49 11.74
CA LEU A 169 -1.94 -2.24 12.43
C LEU A 169 -0.46 -1.89 12.22
N PHE A 170 0.42 -2.90 12.27
CA PHE A 170 1.88 -2.71 12.24
C PHE A 170 2.50 -2.88 10.84
N THR A 171 1.72 -3.34 9.87
CA THR A 171 2.28 -3.80 8.58
C THR A 171 1.34 -3.58 7.40
N GLY A 172 0.05 -3.30 7.64
CA GLY A 172 -1.01 -3.52 6.65
C GLY A 172 -1.31 -5.03 6.48
N PRO A 173 -2.17 -5.41 5.52
CA PRO A 173 -2.84 -4.55 4.55
C PRO A 173 -3.90 -3.63 5.18
N TYR A 174 -4.23 -2.55 4.49
CA TYR A 174 -5.39 -1.73 4.81
C TYR A 174 -6.68 -2.45 4.38
N TYR A 175 -7.73 -2.33 5.20
CA TYR A 175 -9.08 -2.83 4.91
C TYR A 175 -10.12 -1.85 5.47
N THR A 176 -11.31 -1.82 4.88
CA THR A 176 -12.41 -0.92 5.30
C THR A 176 -13.09 -1.41 6.57
N TYR A 177 -13.84 -0.53 7.22
CA TYR A 177 -14.62 -0.92 8.40
C TYR A 177 -15.71 -1.93 8.02
N GLN A 178 -16.35 -1.77 6.85
CA GLN A 178 -17.30 -2.75 6.35
C GLN A 178 -16.69 -4.16 6.21
N MET A 179 -15.44 -4.28 5.78
CA MET A 179 -14.75 -5.59 5.69
C MET A 179 -14.51 -6.22 7.07
N LEU A 180 -14.30 -5.42 8.12
CA LEU A 180 -14.20 -5.90 9.50
C LEU A 180 -15.55 -6.40 10.03
N LEU A 181 -16.65 -5.77 9.65
CA LEU A 181 -17.98 -6.27 9.99
C LEU A 181 -18.27 -7.60 9.27
N ASP A 182 -17.84 -7.72 8.02
CA ASP A 182 -18.09 -8.93 7.21
C ASP A 182 -17.33 -10.15 7.71
N SER A 183 -16.14 -9.97 8.28
CA SER A 183 -15.34 -11.07 8.80
C SER A 183 -15.98 -11.77 10.00
N GLN A 184 -17.02 -11.19 10.59
CA GLN A 184 -17.74 -11.71 11.73
C GLN A 184 -18.84 -12.72 11.33
N ASP A 185 -18.98 -13.05 10.03
CA ASP A 185 -19.91 -14.06 9.55
C ASP A 185 -19.64 -15.43 10.24
N PRO A 186 -20.62 -16.03 10.93
CA PRO A 186 -20.45 -17.29 11.64
C PRO A 186 -19.90 -18.43 10.77
N VAL A 187 -20.21 -18.46 9.47
CA VAL A 187 -19.71 -19.49 8.55
C VAL A 187 -18.20 -19.39 8.39
N LEU A 188 -17.67 -18.16 8.31
CA LEU A 188 -16.24 -17.92 8.17
C LEU A 188 -15.45 -18.36 9.41
N ILE A 189 -16.10 -18.44 10.57
CA ILE A 189 -15.47 -18.81 11.84
C ILE A 189 -15.59 -20.31 12.09
N SER A 190 -16.78 -20.87 11.86
CA SER A 190 -17.14 -22.21 12.33
C SER A 190 -17.00 -23.31 11.26
N LYS A 191 -17.20 -22.98 9.99
CA LYS A 191 -17.30 -23.96 8.90
C LYS A 191 -16.23 -23.81 7.82
N TRP A 192 -15.77 -22.59 7.55
CA TRP A 192 -14.71 -22.34 6.58
C TRP A 192 -13.32 -22.56 7.18
N SER A 193 -12.39 -23.08 6.39
CA SER A 193 -10.99 -23.30 6.78
C SER A 193 -10.07 -22.27 6.13
N PRO A 194 -9.25 -21.52 6.89
CA PRO A 194 -8.31 -20.55 6.35
C PRO A 194 -7.02 -21.20 5.83
N VAL A 195 -6.80 -22.50 6.11
CA VAL A 195 -5.53 -23.20 5.85
C VAL A 195 -5.12 -23.16 4.37
N PRO A 196 -6.01 -23.36 3.37
CA PRO A 196 -5.61 -23.28 1.96
C PRO A 196 -5.05 -21.90 1.57
N GLU A 197 -5.70 -20.83 2.02
CA GLU A 197 -5.29 -19.44 1.78
C GLU A 197 -3.98 -19.07 2.50
N ILE A 198 -3.77 -19.61 3.71
CA ILE A 198 -2.53 -19.44 4.46
C ILE A 198 -1.39 -20.23 3.79
N ARG A 199 -1.66 -21.42 3.26
CA ARG A 199 -0.66 -22.27 2.59
C ARG A 199 -0.03 -21.54 1.40
N GLU A 200 -0.81 -20.85 0.58
CA GLU A 200 -0.28 -20.07 -0.56
C GLU A 200 0.73 -19.00 -0.08
N ARG A 201 0.42 -18.32 1.02
CA ARG A 201 1.27 -17.29 1.63
C ARG A 201 2.49 -17.89 2.32
N ALA A 202 2.36 -19.07 2.92
CA ALA A 202 3.49 -19.81 3.48
C ALA A 202 4.49 -20.24 2.39
N LEU A 203 4.01 -20.71 1.23
CA LEU A 203 4.87 -21.03 0.09
C LEU A 203 5.64 -19.80 -0.41
N ARG A 204 5.05 -18.60 -0.33
CA ARG A 204 5.74 -17.33 -0.61
C ARG A 204 6.92 -17.09 0.33
N LEU A 205 6.81 -17.46 1.61
CA LEU A 205 7.89 -17.31 2.59
C LEU A 205 9.10 -18.20 2.27
N CYS A 206 8.85 -19.42 1.75
CA CYS A 206 9.89 -20.40 1.47
C CYS A 206 10.96 -19.91 0.49
N TRP A 207 10.63 -18.98 -0.42
CA TRP A 207 11.60 -18.41 -1.35
C TRP A 207 11.93 -16.94 -1.05
N SER A 208 10.99 -16.14 -0.54
CA SER A 208 11.24 -14.71 -0.29
C SER A 208 12.20 -14.48 0.89
N VAL A 209 12.08 -15.24 1.98
CA VAL A 209 12.97 -15.08 3.15
C VAL A 209 14.42 -15.45 2.82
N PRO A 210 14.72 -16.60 2.17
CA PRO A 210 16.10 -16.90 1.79
C PRO A 210 16.70 -15.87 0.83
N LEU A 211 15.95 -15.43 -0.19
CA LEU A 211 16.44 -14.41 -1.12
C LEU A 211 16.72 -13.09 -0.40
N PHE A 212 15.83 -12.66 0.50
CA PHE A 212 16.03 -11.47 1.31
C PHE A 212 17.35 -11.57 2.09
N ILE A 213 17.56 -12.64 2.86
CA ILE A 213 18.75 -12.81 3.70
C ILE A 213 20.04 -12.86 2.86
N ILE A 214 20.04 -13.62 1.75
CA ILE A 214 21.20 -13.78 0.88
C ILE A 214 21.56 -12.44 0.23
N PHE A 215 20.60 -11.78 -0.42
CA PHE A 215 20.87 -10.52 -1.12
C PHE A 215 21.17 -9.38 -0.14
N ASN A 216 20.57 -9.34 1.04
CA ASN A 216 20.86 -8.31 2.04
C ASN A 216 22.31 -8.36 2.51
N LYS A 217 22.87 -9.58 2.62
CA LYS A 217 24.28 -9.79 2.96
C LYS A 217 25.22 -9.40 1.82
N LEU A 218 24.88 -9.74 0.58
CA LEU A 218 25.73 -9.50 -0.59
C LEU A 218 25.67 -8.06 -1.09
N TYR A 219 24.51 -7.42 -0.98
CA TYR A 219 24.22 -6.09 -1.51
C TYR A 219 23.50 -5.24 -0.44
N PRO A 220 24.16 -4.91 0.67
CA PRO A 220 23.57 -4.07 1.71
C PRO A 220 23.24 -2.67 1.18
N LEU A 221 22.13 -2.09 1.66
CA LEU A 221 21.70 -0.75 1.26
C LEU A 221 22.79 0.31 1.49
N ASP A 222 23.57 0.20 2.56
CA ASP A 222 24.66 1.13 2.88
C ASP A 222 25.78 1.15 1.84
N GLY A 223 25.92 0.09 1.04
CA GLY A 223 26.85 0.10 -0.10
C GLY A 223 26.53 1.20 -1.10
N LEU A 224 25.24 1.55 -1.28
CA LEU A 224 24.82 2.65 -2.14
C LEU A 224 25.18 4.05 -1.58
N ARG A 225 25.46 4.14 -0.28
CA ARG A 225 25.89 5.38 0.39
C ARG A 225 27.41 5.58 0.31
N SER A 226 28.17 4.48 0.24
CA SER A 226 29.63 4.46 0.30
C SER A 226 30.33 5.14 -0.90
N ASP A 227 31.61 5.47 -0.77
CA ASP A 227 32.45 5.94 -1.90
C ASP A 227 32.75 4.84 -2.93
N ALA A 228 32.61 3.56 -2.54
CA ALA A 228 32.83 2.44 -3.44
C ALA A 228 31.94 2.49 -4.69
N VAL A 229 30.79 3.18 -4.64
CA VAL A 229 29.95 3.38 -5.82
C VAL A 229 30.72 4.05 -6.96
N TRP A 230 31.67 4.94 -6.67
CA TRP A 230 32.45 5.64 -7.71
C TRP A 230 33.51 4.76 -8.36
N GLU A 231 33.97 3.72 -7.65
CA GLU A 231 34.92 2.72 -8.16
C GLU A 231 34.21 1.65 -9.01
N MET A 232 32.90 1.46 -8.81
CA MET A 232 32.08 0.55 -9.60
C MET A 232 31.89 1.05 -11.03
N SER A 233 31.87 0.13 -12.01
CA SER A 233 31.43 0.44 -13.37
C SER A 233 29.94 0.81 -13.41
N PHE A 234 29.53 1.60 -14.40
CA PHE A 234 28.13 2.01 -14.55
C PHE A 234 27.14 0.82 -14.57
N PRO A 235 27.37 -0.27 -15.34
CA PRO A 235 26.49 -1.44 -15.31
C PRO A 235 26.44 -2.13 -13.94
N TYR A 236 27.56 -2.15 -13.22
CA TYR A 236 27.60 -2.75 -11.88
C TYR A 236 26.81 -1.92 -10.87
N ARG A 237 26.85 -0.58 -10.93
CA ARG A 237 26.00 0.30 -10.10
C ARG A 237 24.51 0.03 -10.35
N MET A 238 24.12 -0.16 -11.61
CA MET A 238 22.74 -0.53 -11.96
C MET A 238 22.35 -1.90 -11.40
N LEU A 239 23.24 -2.89 -11.50
CA LEU A 239 23.00 -4.22 -10.94
C LEU A 239 22.91 -4.19 -9.41
N TYR A 240 23.75 -3.39 -8.75
CA TYR A 240 23.71 -3.21 -7.30
C TYR A 240 22.36 -2.60 -6.88
N ALA A 241 21.90 -1.55 -7.55
CA ALA A 241 20.57 -0.97 -7.31
C ALA A 241 19.44 -2.00 -7.49
N ALA A 242 19.52 -2.82 -8.55
CA ALA A 242 18.56 -3.90 -8.77
C ALA A 242 18.59 -4.95 -7.65
N ALA A 243 19.77 -5.33 -7.18
CA ALA A 243 19.95 -6.27 -6.08
C ALA A 243 19.39 -5.71 -4.76
N VAL A 244 19.65 -4.44 -4.45
CA VAL A 244 19.05 -3.74 -3.30
C VAL A 244 17.52 -3.69 -3.41
N PHE A 245 16.97 -3.51 -4.61
CA PHE A 245 15.52 -3.56 -4.79
C PHE A 245 14.95 -4.98 -4.64
N VAL A 246 15.70 -6.03 -4.98
CA VAL A 246 15.35 -7.42 -4.64
C VAL A 246 15.28 -7.60 -3.12
N VAL A 247 16.25 -7.08 -2.36
CA VAL A 247 16.24 -7.11 -0.88
C VAL A 247 14.96 -6.48 -0.35
N PHE A 248 14.64 -5.26 -0.82
CA PHE A 248 13.44 -4.55 -0.37
C PHE A 248 12.15 -5.32 -0.69
N ARG A 249 11.99 -5.77 -1.95
CA ARG A 249 10.78 -6.47 -2.39
C ARG A 249 10.60 -7.78 -1.63
N THR A 250 11.63 -8.60 -1.53
CA THR A 250 11.55 -9.89 -0.85
C THR A 250 11.27 -9.75 0.65
N ARG A 251 11.86 -8.76 1.33
CA ARG A 251 11.52 -8.40 2.72
C ARG A 251 10.04 -8.06 2.88
N VAL A 252 9.49 -7.24 1.98
CA VAL A 252 8.06 -6.85 2.00
C VAL A 252 7.16 -8.03 1.62
N TYR A 253 7.55 -8.86 0.64
CA TYR A 253 6.82 -10.07 0.26
C TYR A 253 6.66 -11.02 1.45
N SER A 254 7.72 -11.17 2.26
CA SER A 254 7.68 -11.98 3.47
C SER A 254 6.78 -11.37 4.54
N ALA A 255 6.95 -10.08 4.84
CA ALA A 255 6.15 -9.39 5.85
C ALA A 255 4.65 -9.42 5.52
N TRP A 256 4.27 -9.12 4.27
CA TRP A 256 2.87 -9.13 3.86
C TRP A 256 2.28 -10.52 3.72
N ALA A 257 3.06 -11.58 3.46
CA ALA A 257 2.55 -12.94 3.55
C ALA A 257 2.03 -13.27 4.96
N VAL A 258 2.79 -12.94 6.01
CA VAL A 258 2.34 -13.15 7.40
C VAL A 258 1.17 -12.24 7.73
N ALA A 259 1.22 -10.98 7.27
CA ALA A 259 0.20 -10.00 7.58
C ALA A 259 -1.15 -10.27 6.90
N GLU A 260 -1.15 -10.70 5.64
CA GLU A 260 -2.36 -11.20 4.98
C GLU A 260 -2.86 -12.48 5.65
N SER A 261 -1.95 -13.38 6.07
CA SER A 261 -2.34 -14.63 6.74
C SER A 261 -3.08 -14.38 8.05
N MET A 262 -2.66 -13.41 8.88
CA MET A 262 -3.42 -13.07 10.10
C MET A 262 -4.81 -12.49 9.79
N CYS A 263 -4.96 -11.74 8.69
CA CYS A 263 -6.26 -11.23 8.27
C CYS A 263 -7.17 -12.38 7.82
N VAL A 264 -6.66 -13.27 6.97
CA VAL A 264 -7.34 -14.49 6.49
C VAL A 264 -7.76 -15.37 7.67
N THR A 265 -6.90 -15.57 8.69
CA THR A 265 -7.25 -16.31 9.90
C THR A 265 -8.46 -15.71 10.63
N LEU A 266 -8.65 -14.39 10.59
CA LEU A 266 -9.81 -13.74 11.21
C LEU A 266 -11.02 -13.64 10.28
N GLY A 267 -10.96 -14.19 9.06
CA GLY A 267 -12.01 -14.04 8.04
C GLY A 267 -12.03 -12.67 7.35
N LEU A 268 -11.03 -11.81 7.59
CA LEU A 268 -10.96 -10.48 7.00
C LEU A 268 -10.68 -10.56 5.49
N GLY A 269 -11.56 -9.93 4.72
CA GLY A 269 -11.48 -9.89 3.26
C GLY A 269 -11.79 -11.23 2.59
N ILE A 270 -12.46 -12.14 3.29
CA ILE A 270 -12.92 -13.43 2.75
C ILE A 270 -14.35 -13.28 2.25
N TYR A 271 -14.57 -13.59 0.97
CA TYR A 271 -15.87 -13.47 0.33
C TYR A 271 -16.13 -14.64 -0.62
N PRO A 272 -17.41 -14.95 -0.93
CA PRO A 272 -17.74 -15.88 -2.01
C PRO A 272 -17.04 -15.48 -3.30
N ALA A 273 -16.30 -16.40 -3.93
CA ALA A 273 -15.51 -16.10 -5.13
C ALA A 273 -16.39 -15.52 -6.26
N ASP A 274 -17.60 -16.03 -6.39
CA ASP A 274 -18.60 -15.59 -7.37
C ASP A 274 -19.12 -14.17 -7.16
N SER A 275 -18.92 -13.58 -5.98
CA SER A 275 -19.23 -12.16 -5.71
C SER A 275 -18.21 -11.19 -6.31
N LYS A 276 -17.17 -11.71 -6.99
CA LYS A 276 -16.08 -10.97 -7.63
C LYS A 276 -15.47 -9.92 -6.68
N PRO A 277 -14.97 -10.35 -5.51
CA PRO A 277 -14.39 -9.41 -4.56
C PRO A 277 -13.18 -8.69 -5.15
N ARG A 278 -12.97 -7.43 -4.75
CA ARG A 278 -11.79 -6.64 -5.08
C ARG A 278 -11.13 -6.11 -3.82
N THR A 279 -9.81 -5.93 -3.88
CA THR A 279 -9.01 -5.38 -2.78
C THR A 279 -9.62 -4.11 -2.21
N VAL A 280 -9.79 -4.05 -0.87
CA VAL A 280 -10.37 -2.92 -0.11
C VAL A 280 -11.86 -2.62 -0.38
N VAL A 281 -12.39 -3.03 -1.53
CA VAL A 281 -13.80 -2.82 -1.91
C VAL A 281 -14.70 -3.94 -1.37
N GLY A 282 -14.18 -5.17 -1.27
CA GLY A 282 -14.99 -6.35 -1.00
C GLY A 282 -15.81 -6.78 -2.23
N PRO A 283 -16.99 -7.40 -2.05
CA PRO A 283 -17.79 -7.95 -3.14
C PRO A 283 -18.26 -6.85 -4.10
N THR A 284 -18.13 -7.08 -5.41
CA THR A 284 -18.60 -6.14 -6.44
C THR A 284 -19.93 -6.55 -7.04
N ASP A 285 -20.23 -7.85 -7.06
CA ASP A 285 -21.56 -8.38 -7.38
C ASP A 285 -22.36 -8.56 -6.09
N LEU A 286 -23.13 -7.53 -5.74
CA LEU A 286 -23.89 -7.50 -4.49
C LEU A 286 -25.10 -8.45 -4.49
N VAL A 287 -25.61 -8.81 -5.67
CA VAL A 287 -26.74 -9.75 -5.79
C VAL A 287 -26.25 -11.14 -5.44
N LYS A 288 -25.17 -11.60 -6.10
CA LYS A 288 -24.53 -12.88 -5.78
C LYS A 288 -24.01 -12.92 -4.35
N PHE A 289 -23.44 -11.82 -3.86
CA PHE A 289 -23.01 -11.76 -2.45
C PHE A 289 -24.16 -12.04 -1.48
N LYS A 290 -25.33 -11.42 -1.67
CA LYS A 290 -26.49 -11.64 -0.80
C LYS A 290 -27.02 -13.08 -0.88
N GLU A 291 -27.02 -13.67 -2.08
CA GLU A 291 -27.48 -15.05 -2.30
C GLU A 291 -26.57 -16.10 -1.64
N LEU A 292 -25.25 -15.85 -1.65
CA LEU A 292 -24.22 -16.80 -1.25
C LEU A 292 -23.72 -16.60 0.19
N LYS A 293 -23.95 -15.43 0.79
CA LYS A 293 -23.54 -15.13 2.18
C LYS A 293 -24.14 -16.17 3.14
N GLY A 294 -23.34 -16.64 4.10
CA GLY A 294 -23.79 -17.66 5.06
C GLY A 294 -23.92 -19.10 4.53
N ARG A 295 -23.53 -19.38 3.28
CA ARG A 295 -23.48 -20.76 2.76
C ARG A 295 -22.10 -21.39 2.99
N PRO A 296 -22.00 -22.58 3.60
CA PRO A 296 -20.71 -23.22 3.85
C PRO A 296 -20.16 -24.01 2.66
N ASP A 297 -21.01 -24.37 1.71
CA ASP A 297 -20.79 -25.28 0.58
C ASP A 297 -20.36 -24.57 -0.71
N ILE A 298 -19.67 -23.44 -0.57
CA ILE A 298 -19.24 -22.61 -1.71
C ILE A 298 -17.76 -22.26 -1.61
N THR A 299 -17.19 -21.86 -2.74
CA THR A 299 -15.80 -21.39 -2.78
C THR A 299 -15.71 -19.95 -2.28
N TYR A 300 -14.92 -19.76 -1.24
CA TYR A 300 -14.50 -18.44 -0.75
C TYR A 300 -13.07 -18.16 -1.21
N ASN A 301 -12.71 -16.88 -1.37
CA ASN A 301 -11.33 -16.46 -1.61
C ASN A 301 -10.97 -15.19 -0.82
N SER A 302 -9.68 -14.86 -0.81
CA SER A 302 -9.13 -13.72 -0.06
C SER A 302 -8.77 -12.49 -0.91
N GLU A 303 -9.28 -12.37 -2.14
CA GLU A 303 -8.87 -11.31 -3.09
C GLU A 303 -9.01 -9.88 -2.52
N ALA A 304 -9.97 -9.68 -1.61
CA ALA A 304 -10.20 -8.39 -0.98
C ALA A 304 -9.06 -7.95 -0.02
N ILE A 305 -8.19 -8.88 0.41
CA ILE A 305 -7.06 -8.61 1.32
C ILE A 305 -5.67 -8.84 0.69
N VAL A 306 -5.62 -9.34 -0.56
CA VAL A 306 -4.36 -9.54 -1.29
C VAL A 306 -3.69 -8.19 -1.57
N ASN A 307 -2.49 -7.99 -1.02
CA ASN A 307 -1.74 -6.75 -1.15
C ASN A 307 -0.70 -6.79 -2.28
N LEU A 308 -0.33 -7.98 -2.75
CA LEU A 308 0.69 -8.20 -3.77
C LEU A 308 0.19 -9.11 -4.88
N ASP A 309 0.35 -8.66 -6.12
CA ASP A 309 0.34 -9.53 -7.29
C ASP A 309 1.78 -9.67 -7.80
N ILE A 310 2.48 -10.68 -7.27
CA ILE A 310 3.92 -10.89 -7.52
C ILE A 310 4.20 -11.13 -9.00
N PRO A 311 3.48 -12.02 -9.72
CA PRO A 311 3.67 -12.16 -11.16
C PRO A 311 3.56 -10.83 -11.91
N ALA A 312 2.58 -9.99 -11.59
CA ALA A 312 2.46 -8.68 -12.23
C ALA A 312 3.56 -7.70 -11.81
N ILE A 313 4.04 -7.74 -10.56
CA ILE A 313 5.17 -6.90 -10.11
C ILE A 313 6.43 -7.25 -10.90
N GLU A 314 6.73 -8.55 -11.02
CA GLU A 314 7.95 -9.08 -11.62
C GLU A 314 7.92 -9.08 -13.15
N MET A 315 6.77 -9.27 -13.79
CA MET A 315 6.71 -9.57 -15.23
C MET A 315 5.79 -8.65 -16.04
N SER A 316 5.06 -7.71 -15.43
CA SER A 316 4.18 -6.83 -16.22
C SER A 316 4.96 -5.88 -17.11
N GLU A 317 4.47 -5.71 -18.33
CA GLU A 317 5.17 -4.99 -19.40
C GLU A 317 5.28 -3.47 -19.16
N GLY A 318 4.48 -2.90 -18.25
CA GLY A 318 4.40 -1.45 -18.03
C GLY A 318 4.62 -0.97 -16.58
N PHE A 319 4.94 0.31 -16.43
CA PHE A 319 5.05 1.02 -15.15
C PHE A 319 3.72 1.01 -14.42
N ARG A 320 2.63 1.37 -15.11
CA ARG A 320 1.31 1.44 -14.47
C ARG A 320 0.85 0.11 -13.90
N SER A 321 1.05 -0.98 -14.65
CA SER A 321 0.71 -2.33 -14.18
C SER A 321 1.56 -2.72 -12.98
N GLY A 322 2.87 -2.43 -13.01
CA GLY A 322 3.77 -2.70 -11.89
C GLY A 322 3.35 -2.02 -10.60
N ILE A 323 3.03 -0.71 -10.66
CA ILE A 323 2.61 0.05 -9.47
C ILE A 323 1.27 -0.42 -8.93
N ARG A 324 0.31 -0.74 -9.82
CA ARG A 324 -1.02 -1.22 -9.38
C ARG A 324 -0.96 -2.59 -8.72
N ALA A 325 0.03 -3.41 -9.07
CA ALA A 325 0.24 -4.74 -8.50
C ALA A 325 0.95 -4.71 -7.13
N TRP A 326 1.61 -3.59 -6.80
CA TRP A 326 2.32 -3.38 -5.54
C TRP A 326 1.45 -2.64 -4.51
N ASN A 327 1.35 -3.18 -3.30
CA ASN A 327 0.58 -2.58 -2.20
C ASN A 327 -0.87 -2.25 -2.62
N LYS A 328 -1.57 -3.25 -3.18
CA LYS A 328 -2.91 -3.12 -3.77
C LYS A 328 -3.91 -2.46 -2.82
N SER A 329 -3.78 -2.65 -1.50
CA SER A 329 -4.65 -2.00 -0.52
C SER A 329 -4.48 -0.47 -0.49
N VAL A 330 -3.24 0.02 -0.46
CA VAL A 330 -2.96 1.46 -0.53
C VAL A 330 -3.26 2.03 -1.90
N GLN A 331 -2.98 1.29 -2.99
CA GLN A 331 -3.36 1.70 -4.35
C GLN A 331 -4.88 1.86 -4.48
N SER A 332 -5.65 0.93 -3.88
CA SER A 332 -7.11 1.00 -3.86
C SER A 332 -7.59 2.18 -3.01
N TRP A 333 -6.97 2.42 -1.85
CA TRP A 333 -7.25 3.59 -1.01
C TRP A 333 -7.01 4.91 -1.78
N LEU A 334 -5.86 5.04 -2.45
CA LEU A 334 -5.52 6.21 -3.26
C LEU A 334 -6.50 6.39 -4.42
N ALA A 335 -6.87 5.28 -5.08
CA ALA A 335 -7.85 5.29 -6.17
C ALA A 335 -9.21 5.79 -5.69
N LEU A 336 -9.67 5.28 -4.55
CA LEU A 336 -10.95 5.62 -3.94
C LEU A 336 -10.96 7.05 -3.42
N TYR A 337 -10.01 7.47 -2.60
CA TYR A 337 -10.14 8.70 -1.81
C TYR A 337 -9.37 9.91 -2.38
N VAL A 338 -8.47 9.71 -3.34
CA VAL A 338 -7.67 10.79 -3.94
C VAL A 338 -7.90 10.87 -5.44
N HIS A 339 -7.50 9.84 -6.18
CA HIS A 339 -7.46 9.86 -7.65
C HIS A 339 -8.83 10.06 -8.29
N SER A 340 -9.89 9.43 -7.76
CA SER A 340 -11.25 9.57 -8.29
C SER A 340 -11.86 10.95 -8.07
N ARG A 341 -11.35 11.70 -7.09
CA ARG A 341 -11.84 13.02 -6.65
C ARG A 341 -10.96 14.18 -7.16
N ALA A 342 -9.77 13.88 -7.67
CA ALA A 342 -8.87 14.86 -8.23
C ALA A 342 -9.30 15.35 -9.63
N ASN A 343 -8.93 16.59 -9.95
CA ASN A 343 -9.12 17.15 -11.30
C ASN A 343 -8.35 16.29 -12.33
N ARG A 344 -9.01 15.99 -13.46
CA ARG A 344 -8.45 15.14 -14.52
C ARG A 344 -7.10 15.61 -15.05
N MET A 345 -6.79 16.90 -15.00
CA MET A 345 -5.56 17.47 -15.55
C MET A 345 -4.28 17.06 -14.79
N TYR A 346 -4.37 16.90 -13.47
CA TYR A 346 -3.22 16.62 -12.60
C TYR A 346 -3.47 15.46 -11.62
N ARG A 347 -4.44 14.59 -11.96
CA ARG A 347 -4.91 13.55 -11.04
C ARG A 347 -3.84 12.55 -10.66
N VAL A 348 -2.93 12.21 -11.58
CA VAL A 348 -1.90 11.19 -11.36
C VAL A 348 -0.79 11.78 -10.50
N GLU A 349 -0.39 13.00 -10.82
CA GLU A 349 0.61 13.79 -10.10
C GLU A 349 0.16 14.04 -8.65
N LEU A 350 -1.08 14.48 -8.44
CA LEU A 350 -1.63 14.67 -7.10
C LEU A 350 -1.72 13.36 -6.33
N THR A 351 -2.10 12.27 -6.98
CA THR A 351 -2.16 10.94 -6.33
C THR A 351 -0.78 10.50 -5.85
N MET A 352 0.26 10.67 -6.68
CA MET A 352 1.62 10.31 -6.31
C MET A 352 2.23 11.27 -5.30
N PHE A 353 1.86 12.56 -5.33
CA PHE A 353 2.24 13.53 -4.30
C PHE A 353 1.65 13.17 -2.93
N VAL A 354 0.36 12.84 -2.87
CA VAL A 354 -0.28 12.37 -1.63
C VAL A 354 0.34 11.06 -1.16
N SER A 355 0.69 10.15 -2.07
CA SER A 355 1.42 8.92 -1.73
C SER A 355 2.79 9.21 -1.12
N ALA A 356 3.54 10.17 -1.67
CA ALA A 356 4.85 10.58 -1.13
C ALA A 356 4.71 11.19 0.27
N LEU A 357 3.77 12.14 0.43
CA LEU A 357 3.46 12.77 1.71
C LEU A 357 3.06 11.74 2.77
N TRP A 358 2.25 10.75 2.39
CA TRP A 358 1.87 9.67 3.29
C TRP A 358 3.12 8.97 3.80
N HIS A 359 4.05 8.55 2.94
CA HIS A 359 5.29 7.88 3.37
C HIS A 359 6.19 8.72 4.28
N GLY A 360 6.34 10.03 4.04
CA GLY A 360 7.27 10.85 4.80
C GLY A 360 7.53 12.23 4.19
N THR A 361 8.42 12.95 4.84
CA THR A 361 8.86 14.29 4.42
C THR A 361 10.28 14.29 3.84
N TYR A 362 10.95 13.14 3.83
CA TYR A 362 12.27 13.00 3.23
C TYR A 362 12.20 13.17 1.70
N ALA A 363 13.18 13.90 1.14
CA ALA A 363 13.21 14.28 -0.26
C ALA A 363 13.17 13.07 -1.23
N GLY A 364 13.81 11.96 -0.88
CA GLY A 364 13.87 10.74 -1.67
C GLY A 364 12.50 10.14 -1.96
N TYR A 365 11.52 10.30 -1.05
CA TYR A 365 10.13 9.92 -1.34
C TYR A 365 9.57 10.73 -2.50
N PHE A 366 9.66 12.06 -2.45
CA PHE A 366 9.17 12.93 -3.52
C PHE A 366 9.92 12.69 -4.83
N MET A 367 11.25 12.55 -4.78
CA MET A 367 12.06 12.23 -5.96
C MET A 367 11.60 10.94 -6.63
N SER A 368 11.26 9.91 -5.85
CA SER A 368 10.84 8.61 -6.38
C SER A 368 9.42 8.63 -6.92
N PHE A 369 8.46 9.15 -6.14
CA PHE A 369 7.04 9.11 -6.48
C PHE A 369 6.68 10.11 -7.59
N LEU A 370 7.27 11.31 -7.62
CA LEU A 370 6.89 12.35 -8.59
C LEU A 370 7.46 12.14 -10.00
N ILE A 371 8.44 11.24 -10.16
CA ILE A 371 8.93 10.84 -11.49
C ILE A 371 8.03 9.79 -12.13
N VAL A 372 7.30 9.01 -11.33
CA VAL A 372 6.43 7.93 -11.82
C VAL A 372 5.35 8.41 -12.82
N PRO A 373 4.60 9.51 -12.58
CA PRO A 373 3.63 10.02 -13.55
C PRO A 373 4.25 10.33 -14.91
N MET A 374 5.49 10.85 -14.92
CA MET A 374 6.24 11.12 -16.15
C MET A 374 6.59 9.80 -16.85
N CYS A 375 7.18 8.82 -16.15
CA CYS A 375 7.46 7.51 -16.72
C CYS A 375 6.20 6.85 -17.31
N ALA A 376 5.09 6.90 -16.59
CA ALA A 376 3.80 6.39 -17.04
C ALA A 376 3.21 7.18 -18.22
N SER A 377 3.61 8.43 -18.44
CA SER A 377 3.23 9.22 -19.60
C SER A 377 4.11 8.89 -20.81
N VAL A 378 5.43 8.75 -20.63
CA VAL A 378 6.29 8.34 -21.76
C VAL A 378 6.05 6.90 -22.17
N GLU A 379 5.65 6.03 -21.24
CA GLU A 379 5.13 4.70 -21.53
C GLU A 379 3.98 4.75 -22.55
N ASP A 380 2.95 5.55 -22.30
CA ASP A 380 1.81 5.70 -23.22
C ASP A 380 2.26 6.22 -24.59
N ILE A 381 3.21 7.15 -24.62
CA ILE A 381 3.78 7.69 -25.86
C ILE A 381 4.48 6.58 -26.65
N ILE A 382 5.37 5.82 -26.01
CA ILE A 382 6.11 4.72 -26.66
C ILE A 382 5.13 3.64 -27.15
N PHE A 383 4.17 3.26 -26.29
CA PHE A 383 3.21 2.18 -26.56
C PHE A 383 2.20 2.51 -27.67
N LYS A 384 2.01 3.81 -27.96
CA LYS A 384 1.24 4.28 -29.12
C LYS A 384 1.97 4.01 -30.44
N TYR A 385 3.29 4.12 -30.46
CA TYR A 385 4.10 3.88 -31.68
C TYR A 385 4.41 2.40 -31.91
N ILE A 386 4.43 1.58 -30.85
CA ILE A 386 4.64 0.14 -30.95
C ILE A 386 3.40 -0.55 -30.37
N PRO A 387 2.25 -0.55 -31.07
CA PRO A 387 0.97 -1.04 -30.55
C PRO A 387 0.98 -2.56 -30.28
N VAL A 388 -0.03 -3.02 -29.53
CA VAL A 388 -0.25 -4.44 -29.28
C VAL A 388 -0.78 -5.06 -30.58
N ASP A 389 -0.22 -6.19 -30.98
CA ASP A 389 -0.69 -6.92 -32.15
C ASP A 389 -2.12 -7.47 -31.91
N PRO A 390 -3.05 -7.26 -32.85
CA PRO A 390 -4.45 -7.61 -32.65
C PRO A 390 -4.71 -9.11 -32.59
N VAL A 391 -3.84 -9.95 -33.17
CA VAL A 391 -3.96 -11.41 -33.22
C VAL A 391 -3.33 -12.03 -31.98
N THR A 392 -2.05 -11.73 -31.74
CA THR A 392 -1.28 -12.32 -30.63
C THR A 392 -1.58 -11.69 -29.27
N LYS A 393 -2.24 -10.51 -29.25
CA LYS A 393 -2.49 -9.69 -28.06
C LYS A 393 -1.21 -9.30 -27.31
N GLN A 394 -0.06 -9.30 -27.98
CA GLN A 394 1.23 -8.95 -27.41
C GLN A 394 1.96 -7.93 -28.29
N ARG A 395 2.90 -7.18 -27.71
CA ARG A 395 3.87 -6.38 -28.48
C ARG A 395 5.00 -7.28 -29.00
N PRO A 396 5.75 -6.86 -30.03
CA PRO A 396 6.88 -7.64 -30.54
C PRO A 396 7.84 -8.04 -29.42
N ALA A 397 8.27 -9.31 -29.40
CA ALA A 397 9.07 -9.87 -28.31
C ALA A 397 10.36 -9.07 -28.05
N TRP A 398 11.08 -8.67 -29.10
CA TRP A 398 12.29 -7.84 -28.99
C TRP A 398 12.03 -6.55 -28.20
N PHE A 399 10.90 -5.89 -28.48
CA PHE A 399 10.54 -4.63 -27.81
C PHE A 399 10.18 -4.89 -26.35
N ARG A 400 9.40 -5.94 -26.09
CA ARG A 400 9.02 -6.30 -24.73
C ARG A 400 10.24 -6.56 -23.85
N TYR A 401 11.18 -7.39 -24.31
CA TYR A 401 12.39 -7.67 -23.54
C TYR A 401 13.25 -6.42 -23.36
N LEU A 402 13.43 -5.61 -24.41
CA LEU A 402 14.19 -4.37 -24.32
C LEU A 402 13.56 -3.42 -23.30
N TYR A 403 12.26 -3.12 -23.42
CA TYR A 403 11.55 -2.21 -22.52
C TYR A 403 11.51 -2.75 -21.08
N LEU A 404 11.24 -4.05 -20.93
CA LEU A 404 11.14 -4.72 -19.63
C LEU A 404 12.47 -4.64 -18.87
N PHE A 405 13.57 -5.05 -19.49
CA PHE A 405 14.89 -5.09 -18.83
C PHE A 405 15.59 -3.73 -18.73
N THR A 406 15.13 -2.70 -19.45
CA THR A 406 15.70 -1.33 -19.38
C THR A 406 14.78 -0.38 -18.62
N LEU A 407 13.86 0.32 -19.29
CA LEU A 407 13.02 1.34 -18.69
C LEU A 407 12.19 0.79 -17.54
N ARG A 408 11.58 -0.39 -17.68
CA ARG A 408 10.68 -0.93 -16.68
C ARG A 408 11.39 -1.49 -15.45
N PHE A 409 12.40 -2.34 -15.58
CA PHE A 409 13.11 -2.87 -14.40
C PHE A 409 14.08 -1.86 -13.85
N ARG A 410 15.06 -1.40 -14.65
CA ARG A 410 16.09 -0.47 -14.16
C ARG A 410 15.50 0.85 -13.73
N GLY A 411 14.44 1.32 -14.39
CA GLY A 411 13.76 2.54 -13.99
C GLY A 411 13.15 2.42 -12.59
N PHE A 412 12.47 1.31 -12.28
CA PHE A 412 12.00 1.04 -10.93
C PHE A 412 13.14 0.85 -9.93
N ASP A 413 14.22 0.17 -10.32
CA ASP A 413 15.39 -0.01 -9.46
C ASP A 413 15.93 1.37 -9.03
N MET A 414 16.12 2.30 -9.97
CA MET A 414 16.56 3.67 -9.67
C MET A 414 15.56 4.41 -8.78
N LEU A 415 14.26 4.41 -9.12
CA LEU A 415 13.24 5.06 -8.29
C LEU A 415 13.16 4.43 -6.89
N ALA A 416 13.31 3.13 -6.76
CA ALA A 416 13.32 2.45 -5.47
C ALA A 416 14.51 2.88 -4.61
N THR A 417 15.69 3.13 -5.19
CA THR A 417 16.83 3.63 -4.40
C THR A 417 16.54 4.99 -3.76
N GLY A 418 15.81 5.89 -4.43
CA GLY A 418 15.40 7.15 -3.79
C GLY A 418 14.45 6.93 -2.61
N PHE A 419 13.51 5.99 -2.72
CA PHE A 419 12.61 5.62 -1.64
C PHE A 419 13.37 5.02 -0.44
N LEU A 420 14.41 4.23 -0.71
CA LEU A 420 15.19 3.52 0.32
C LEU A 420 16.26 4.38 1.00
N LEU A 421 16.94 5.24 0.24
CA LEU A 421 17.97 6.14 0.76
C LEU A 421 17.38 7.30 1.57
N LYS A 422 16.11 7.64 1.30
CA LYS A 422 15.30 8.69 1.96
C LYS A 422 15.85 10.10 1.80
N ASN A 423 17.06 10.40 2.26
CA ASN A 423 17.58 11.76 2.34
C ASN A 423 18.01 12.28 0.97
N PHE A 424 17.94 13.60 0.77
CA PHE A 424 18.32 14.23 -0.50
C PHE A 424 19.78 13.94 -0.85
N HIS A 425 20.68 14.12 0.12
CA HIS A 425 22.12 13.95 -0.07
C HIS A 425 22.47 12.56 -0.62
N ASP A 426 22.06 11.50 0.07
CA ASP A 426 22.34 10.11 -0.33
C ASP A 426 21.70 9.77 -1.67
N THR A 427 20.44 10.20 -1.87
CA THR A 427 19.71 9.96 -3.12
C THR A 427 20.40 10.64 -4.31
N HIS A 428 20.72 11.94 -4.16
CA HIS A 428 21.38 12.75 -5.17
C HIS A 428 22.75 12.17 -5.52
N ARG A 429 23.55 11.83 -4.49
CA ARG A 429 24.86 11.22 -4.64
C ARG A 429 24.78 9.95 -5.47
N PHE A 430 23.92 9.00 -5.11
CA PHE A 430 23.78 7.77 -5.89
C PHE A 430 23.24 8.01 -7.30
N TRP A 431 22.19 8.83 -7.46
CA TRP A 431 21.59 9.09 -8.78
C TRP A 431 22.52 9.86 -9.73
N SER A 432 23.38 10.73 -9.20
CA SER A 432 24.43 11.41 -9.96
C SER A 432 25.48 10.43 -10.48
N SER A 433 25.83 9.39 -9.71
CA SER A 433 26.71 8.30 -10.17
C SER A 433 26.09 7.48 -11.31
N LEU A 434 24.77 7.54 -11.46
CA LEU A 434 24.00 6.97 -12.57
C LEU A 434 23.60 8.01 -13.62
N TYR A 435 24.18 9.22 -13.57
CA TYR A 435 23.91 10.33 -14.48
C TYR A 435 22.41 10.69 -14.62
N TYR A 436 21.59 10.39 -13.62
CA TYR A 436 20.14 10.54 -13.71
C TYR A 436 19.54 9.90 -14.97
N TRP A 437 20.10 8.78 -15.44
CA TRP A 437 19.83 8.21 -16.76
C TRP A 437 18.33 8.10 -17.11
N LEU A 438 17.49 7.75 -16.13
CA LEU A 438 16.04 7.63 -16.35
C LEU A 438 15.43 8.96 -16.76
N LEU A 439 15.83 10.06 -16.11
CA LEU A 439 15.39 11.42 -16.46
C LEU A 439 15.97 11.85 -17.81
N VAL A 440 17.24 11.54 -18.07
CA VAL A 440 17.90 11.83 -19.35
C VAL A 440 17.17 11.17 -20.52
N VAL A 441 16.63 9.96 -20.33
CA VAL A 441 15.85 9.25 -21.36
C VAL A 441 14.40 9.75 -21.43
N THR A 442 13.73 9.92 -20.29
CA THR A 442 12.28 10.17 -20.26
C THR A 442 11.90 11.63 -20.48
N LEU A 443 12.69 12.59 -19.98
CA LEU A 443 12.38 14.02 -20.11
C LEU A 443 12.34 14.48 -21.57
N PRO A 444 13.31 14.15 -22.45
CA PRO A 444 13.24 14.56 -23.85
C PRO A 444 11.98 14.02 -24.53
N ILE A 445 11.68 12.71 -24.38
CA ILE A 445 10.50 12.07 -24.98
C ILE A 445 9.22 12.81 -24.54
N TYR A 446 9.10 13.09 -23.24
CA TYR A 446 7.96 13.80 -22.69
C TYR A 446 7.83 15.23 -23.24
N ILE A 447 8.92 16.00 -23.26
CA ILE A 447 8.92 17.38 -23.75
C ILE A 447 8.61 17.45 -25.24
N PHE A 448 9.22 16.58 -26.07
CA PHE A 448 8.96 16.52 -27.50
C PHE A 448 7.49 16.24 -27.81
N ASP A 449 6.86 15.28 -27.13
CA ASP A 449 5.43 14.98 -27.31
C ASP A 449 4.53 16.16 -26.91
N LYS A 450 4.84 16.84 -25.80
CA LYS A 450 4.08 18.04 -25.37
C LYS A 450 4.20 19.18 -26.37
N ILE A 451 5.41 19.48 -26.85
CA ILE A 451 5.63 20.52 -27.87
C ILE A 451 4.89 20.16 -29.16
N TYR A 452 4.99 18.90 -29.62
CA TYR A 452 4.32 18.43 -30.82
C TYR A 452 2.79 18.56 -30.70
N THR A 453 2.21 18.13 -29.57
CA THR A 453 0.77 18.21 -29.31
C THR A 453 0.28 19.66 -29.26
N LEU A 454 1.03 20.57 -28.63
CA LEU A 454 0.70 22.00 -28.59
C LEU A 454 0.73 22.62 -29.99
N ARG A 455 1.75 22.31 -30.80
CA ARG A 455 1.83 22.77 -32.20
C ARG A 455 0.67 22.25 -33.05
N LYS A 456 0.28 20.98 -32.89
CA LYS A 456 -0.87 20.39 -33.59
C LYS A 456 -2.17 21.10 -33.23
N LYS A 457 -2.44 21.33 -31.94
CA LYS A 457 -3.62 22.09 -31.48
C LYS A 457 -3.65 23.51 -32.03
N SER A 458 -2.50 24.19 -32.07
CA SER A 458 -2.37 25.54 -32.64
C SER A 458 -2.67 25.57 -34.14
N ARG A 459 -2.20 24.57 -34.91
CA ARG A 459 -2.53 24.44 -36.34
C ARG A 459 -4.02 24.19 -36.58
N THR A 460 -4.62 23.24 -35.87
CA THR A 460 -6.06 22.95 -36.01
C THR A 460 -6.93 24.15 -35.62
N LYS A 461 -6.49 25.00 -34.67
CA LYS A 461 -7.19 26.25 -34.32
C LYS A 461 -7.01 27.37 -35.35
N LYS A 462 -5.99 27.29 -36.23
CA LYS A 462 -5.81 28.24 -37.35
C LYS A 462 -6.55 27.80 -38.62
N GLU A 463 -6.91 26.52 -38.71
CA GLU A 463 -7.67 25.92 -39.82
C GLU A 463 -9.19 25.92 -39.58
N LEU A 464 -9.63 26.28 -38.37
CA LEU A 464 -11.01 26.57 -37.97
C LEU A 464 -11.17 28.08 -37.82
#